data_AF-A0A6N8WBU9-F1
#
_entry.id   AF-A0A6N8WBU9-F1
#
_cell.length_a   1.000
_cell.length_b   1.000
_cell.length_c   1.000
_cell.angle_alpha   90.00
_cell.angle_beta   90.00
_cell.angle_gamma   90.00
#
_symmetry.space_group_name_H-M   'P 1'
#
loop_
_entity.id
_entity.type
_entity.pdbx_description
1 polymer ?
#
loop_
_entity_poly.entity_id
_entity_poly.type
_entity_poly.pdbx_seq_one_letter_code
_entity_poly.pdbx_strand_id
1 'polypeptide(L)'
;MSAIHKSKGYPNFALAIAEGRTVHDASTAAGFSERTGYRRLEKQEWQDAIQEIRVLMAEQTVNFMSSNLHDTLETVKKLMDKADSDSVKLGAAKTILQMVIAQIKQLDLNRGDETPVKPEKKLDFRALTTEEIKQFLALMAKLQGENEPEY
;
A
#
# COMPACT_ATOMS: atom_id res chain seq x y z
N MET A 1 -4.35 28.70 12.39
CA MET A 1 -3.58 28.62 11.13
C MET A 1 -2.14 29.05 11.44
N SER A 2 -1.16 28.16 11.23
CA SER A 2 0.25 28.37 11.62
C SER A 2 0.90 29.52 10.85
N ALA A 3 1.68 30.37 11.52
CA ALA A 3 2.34 31.55 10.95
C ALA A 3 3.36 31.22 9.83
N ILE A 4 3.70 29.93 9.67
CA ILE A 4 4.64 29.44 8.67
C ILE A 4 4.26 29.79 7.22
N HIS A 5 2.96 29.91 6.91
CA HIS A 5 2.52 30.16 5.54
C HIS A 5 2.97 31.52 4.98
N LYS A 6 3.36 32.47 5.87
CA LYS A 6 3.94 33.78 5.47
C LYS A 6 5.46 33.76 5.40
N SER A 7 6.11 32.68 5.84
CA SER A 7 7.56 32.58 5.87
C SER A 7 8.12 32.45 4.45
N LYS A 8 9.11 33.29 4.11
CA LYS A 8 9.78 33.27 2.80
C LYS A 8 10.16 31.85 2.37
N GLY A 9 9.76 31.37 1.20
CA GLY A 9 10.15 30.04 0.70
C GLY A 9 9.30 28.88 1.22
N TYR A 10 8.28 29.14 2.05
CA TYR A 10 7.13 28.24 2.15
C TYR A 10 6.24 28.41 0.90
N PRO A 11 5.63 27.34 0.37
CA PRO A 11 5.73 25.94 0.80
C PRO A 11 6.96 25.21 0.23
N ASN A 12 7.63 25.78 -0.77
CA ASN A 12 8.65 25.10 -1.60
C ASN A 12 9.76 24.41 -0.80
N PHE A 13 10.27 25.05 0.26
CA PHE A 13 11.29 24.42 1.12
C PHE A 13 10.74 23.22 1.87
N ALA A 14 9.54 23.33 2.45
CA ALA A 14 8.93 22.24 3.20
C ALA A 14 8.63 21.04 2.29
N LEU A 15 8.12 21.31 1.08
CA LEU A 15 7.88 20.29 0.07
C LEU A 15 9.19 19.60 -0.36
N ALA A 16 10.24 20.36 -0.68
CA ALA A 16 11.53 19.80 -1.09
C ALA A 16 12.16 18.90 -0.01
N ILE A 17 12.02 19.26 1.27
CA ILE A 17 12.48 18.40 2.39
C ILE A 17 11.57 17.20 2.59
N ALA A 18 10.25 17.34 2.38
CA ALA A 18 9.31 16.23 2.43
C ALA A 18 9.61 15.18 1.34
N GLU A 19 10.01 15.62 0.15
CA GLU A 19 10.50 14.79 -0.97
C GLU A 19 11.85 14.10 -0.69
N GLY A 20 12.54 14.45 0.40
CA GLY A 20 13.84 13.87 0.77
C GLY A 20 15.05 14.53 0.13
N ARG A 21 14.92 15.74 -0.43
CA ARG A 21 16.07 16.51 -0.92
C ARG A 21 16.96 16.97 0.23
N THR A 22 18.23 17.23 -0.10
CA THR A 22 19.18 17.79 0.89
C THR A 22 18.76 19.20 1.32
N VAL A 23 19.20 19.64 2.50
CA VAL A 23 18.94 21.00 3.00
C VAL A 23 19.54 22.05 2.06
N HIS A 24 20.70 21.74 1.48
CA HIS A 24 21.35 22.55 0.46
C HIS A 24 20.45 22.78 -0.76
N ASP A 25 19.98 21.69 -1.39
CA ASP A 25 19.17 21.76 -2.60
C ASP A 25 17.81 22.42 -2.34
N ALA A 26 17.17 22.07 -1.22
CA ALA A 26 15.90 22.64 -0.82
C ALA A 26 16.01 24.15 -0.55
N SER A 27 17.07 24.59 0.13
CA SER A 27 17.29 26.02 0.45
C SER A 27 17.57 26.83 -0.82
N THR A 28 18.39 26.28 -1.72
CA THR A 28 18.70 26.87 -3.03
C THR A 28 17.43 27.03 -3.86
N ALA A 29 16.62 25.97 -3.98
CA ALA A 29 15.34 26.02 -4.69
C ALA A 29 14.35 27.02 -4.06
N ALA A 30 14.41 27.22 -2.74
CA ALA A 30 13.53 28.14 -2.01
C ALA A 30 14.08 29.59 -1.91
N GLY A 31 15.25 29.88 -2.51
CA GLY A 31 15.80 31.23 -2.62
C GLY A 31 16.38 31.80 -1.32
N PHE A 32 16.98 30.96 -0.47
CA PHE A 32 17.71 31.39 0.72
C PHE A 32 18.93 30.50 1.04
N SER A 33 19.79 30.97 1.95
CA SER A 33 21.03 30.26 2.31
C SER A 33 20.76 28.97 3.08
N GLU A 34 21.63 27.98 2.89
CA GLU A 34 21.57 26.69 3.60
C GLU A 34 21.53 26.85 5.15
N ARG A 35 22.29 27.81 5.69
CA ARG A 35 22.22 28.19 7.12
C ARG A 35 20.80 28.59 7.56
N THR A 36 20.06 29.28 6.70
CA THR A 36 18.66 29.63 6.96
C THR A 36 17.77 28.39 6.92
N GLY A 37 18.06 27.42 6.05
CA GLY A 37 17.40 26.12 5.99
C GLY A 37 17.55 25.35 7.30
N TYR A 38 18.79 25.14 7.77
CA TYR A 38 19.04 24.46 9.05
C TYR A 38 18.34 25.14 10.23
N ARG A 39 18.45 26.47 10.36
CA ARG A 39 17.76 27.23 11.42
C ARG A 39 16.23 27.10 11.36
N ARG A 40 15.65 26.86 10.19
CA ARG A 40 14.20 26.64 10.05
C ARG A 40 13.81 25.24 10.45
N LEU A 41 14.62 24.23 10.13
CA LEU A 41 14.39 22.85 10.56
C LEU A 41 14.47 22.67 12.08
N GLU A 42 15.13 23.57 12.80
CA GLU A 42 15.11 23.62 14.27
C GLU A 42 13.76 24.12 14.83
N LYS A 43 12.91 24.76 14.01
CA LYS A 43 11.63 25.28 14.48
C LYS A 43 10.53 24.25 14.32
N GLN A 44 9.75 24.06 15.39
CA GLN A 44 8.62 23.12 15.42
C GLN A 44 7.62 23.38 14.29
N GLU A 45 7.29 24.65 14.01
CA GLU A 45 6.35 25.02 12.94
C GLU A 45 6.73 24.47 11.55
N TRP A 46 8.03 24.34 11.25
CA TRP A 46 8.53 23.80 9.98
C TRP A 46 8.54 22.27 10.00
N GLN A 47 8.89 21.67 11.13
CA GLN A 47 8.83 20.22 11.31
C GLN A 47 7.39 19.71 11.14
N ASP A 48 6.43 20.39 11.76
CA ASP A 48 5.01 20.07 11.67
C ASP A 48 4.52 20.16 10.22
N ALA A 49 4.87 21.24 9.51
CA ALA A 49 4.46 21.42 8.12
C ALA A 49 5.10 20.37 7.17
N ILE A 50 6.36 20.00 7.39
CA ILE A 50 7.01 18.92 6.62
C ILE A 50 6.30 17.60 6.87
N GLN A 51 5.96 17.32 8.12
CA GLN A 51 5.27 16.08 8.47
C GLN A 51 3.86 16.03 7.88
N GLU A 52 3.12 17.14 7.92
CA GLU A 52 1.80 17.27 7.28
C GLU A 52 1.87 16.98 5.77
N ILE A 53 2.84 17.59 5.07
CA ILE A 53 3.06 17.33 3.64
C ILE A 53 3.39 15.85 3.39
N ARG A 54 4.23 15.21 4.22
CA ARG A 54 4.55 13.78 4.09
C ARG A 54 3.32 12.89 4.25
N VAL A 55 2.45 13.21 5.21
CA VAL A 55 1.20 12.47 5.40
C VAL A 55 0.32 12.60 4.15
N LEU A 56 0.13 13.83 3.64
CA LEU A 56 -0.66 14.06 2.42
C LEU A 56 -0.08 13.33 1.20
N MET A 57 1.25 13.33 1.03
CA MET A 57 1.92 12.59 -0.05
C MET A 57 1.71 11.08 0.08
N ALA A 58 1.79 10.55 1.30
CA ALA A 58 1.54 9.13 1.56
C ALA A 58 0.08 8.75 1.24
N GLU A 59 -0.88 9.55 1.70
CA GLU A 59 -2.31 9.36 1.40
C GLU A 59 -2.58 9.40 -0.11
N GLN A 60 -2.01 10.39 -0.82
CA GLN A 60 -2.13 10.48 -2.28
C GLN A 60 -1.52 9.26 -2.98
N THR A 61 -0.37 8.79 -2.52
CA THR A 61 0.29 7.60 -3.07
C THR A 61 -0.54 6.35 -2.82
N VAL A 62 -1.10 6.19 -1.61
CA VAL A 62 -2.01 5.08 -1.30
C VAL A 62 -3.25 5.14 -2.20
N ASN A 63 -3.89 6.29 -2.33
CA ASN A 63 -5.05 6.46 -3.20
C ASN A 63 -4.73 6.15 -4.66
N PHE A 64 -3.57 6.62 -5.16
CA PHE A 64 -3.10 6.32 -6.51
C PHE A 64 -2.81 4.82 -6.68
N MET A 65 -2.14 4.18 -5.73
CA MET A 65 -1.92 2.73 -5.79
C MET A 65 -3.26 1.99 -5.78
N SER A 66 -4.18 2.36 -4.89
CA SER A 66 -5.51 1.76 -4.80
C SER A 66 -6.32 1.91 -6.09
N SER A 67 -6.25 3.06 -6.77
CA SER A 67 -6.92 3.23 -8.07
C SER A 67 -6.27 2.40 -9.18
N ASN A 68 -4.95 2.20 -9.14
CA ASN A 68 -4.20 1.40 -10.13
C ASN A 68 -4.15 -0.10 -9.80
N LEU A 69 -4.63 -0.52 -8.62
CA LEU A 69 -4.75 -1.95 -8.28
C LEU A 69 -5.67 -2.67 -9.27
N HIS A 70 -6.73 -2.02 -9.74
CA HIS A 70 -7.62 -2.61 -10.74
C HIS A 70 -6.90 -2.92 -12.05
N ASP A 71 -6.15 -1.96 -12.58
CA ASP A 71 -5.39 -2.12 -13.83
C ASP A 71 -4.26 -3.16 -13.68
N THR A 72 -3.66 -3.22 -12.49
CA THR A 72 -2.68 -4.25 -12.13
C THR A 72 -3.33 -5.64 -12.14
N LEU A 73 -4.49 -5.80 -11.49
CA LEU A 73 -5.24 -7.05 -11.48
C LEU A 73 -5.71 -7.46 -12.89
N GLU A 74 -6.11 -6.50 -13.72
CA GLU A 74 -6.47 -6.74 -15.11
C GLU A 74 -5.26 -7.26 -15.91
N THR A 75 -4.08 -6.69 -15.66
CA THR A 75 -2.82 -7.15 -16.27
C THR A 75 -2.47 -8.57 -15.84
N VAL A 76 -2.59 -8.89 -14.54
CA VAL A 76 -2.34 -10.25 -14.03
C VAL A 76 -3.36 -11.24 -14.58
N LYS A 77 -4.64 -10.87 -14.70
CA LYS A 77 -5.67 -11.68 -15.37
C LYS A 77 -5.33 -11.93 -16.84
N LYS A 78 -4.91 -10.90 -17.58
CA LYS A 78 -4.47 -11.05 -18.98
C LYS A 78 -3.30 -12.03 -19.10
N LEU A 79 -2.35 -12.01 -18.16
CA LEU A 79 -1.25 -12.98 -18.12
C LEU A 79 -1.74 -14.41 -17.86
N MET A 80 -2.73 -14.61 -16.98
CA MET A 80 -3.34 -15.92 -16.77
C MET A 80 -4.04 -16.46 -18.02
N ASP A 81 -4.78 -15.59 -18.72
CA ASP A 81 -5.61 -16.00 -19.85
C ASP A 81 -4.77 -16.22 -21.13
N LYS A 82 -3.76 -15.36 -21.36
CA LYS A 82 -3.10 -15.24 -22.68
C LYS A 82 -1.65 -15.68 -22.72
N ALA A 83 -0.99 -15.95 -21.60
CA ALA A 83 0.39 -16.41 -21.65
C ALA A 83 0.47 -17.81 -22.29
N ASP A 84 1.50 -18.08 -23.08
CA ASP A 84 1.73 -19.43 -23.63
C ASP A 84 2.39 -20.37 -22.61
N SER A 85 3.09 -19.80 -21.62
CA SER A 85 3.79 -20.56 -20.59
C SER A 85 2.92 -20.82 -19.37
N ASP A 86 2.72 -22.11 -19.05
CA ASP A 86 2.01 -22.54 -17.84
C ASP A 86 2.66 -22.01 -16.55
N SER A 87 3.97 -21.81 -16.55
CA SER A 87 4.69 -21.22 -15.41
C SER A 87 4.29 -19.75 -15.18
N VAL A 88 4.09 -18.99 -16.27
CA VAL A 88 3.64 -17.59 -16.21
C VAL A 88 2.19 -17.53 -15.74
N LYS A 89 1.31 -18.41 -16.23
CA LYS A 89 -0.09 -18.51 -15.77
C LYS A 89 -0.17 -18.83 -14.28
N LEU A 90 0.60 -19.83 -13.82
CA LEU A 90 0.63 -20.22 -12.42
C LEU A 90 1.21 -19.11 -11.53
N GLY A 91 2.26 -18.42 -11.99
CA GLY A 91 2.82 -17.26 -11.29
C GLY A 91 1.78 -16.15 -11.10
N ALA A 92 1.07 -15.80 -12.17
CA ALA A 92 0.01 -14.81 -12.14
C ALA A 92 -1.14 -15.23 -11.19
N ALA A 93 -1.60 -16.48 -11.25
CA ALA A 93 -2.61 -17.01 -10.34
C ALA A 93 -2.17 -16.95 -8.87
N LYS A 94 -0.92 -17.31 -8.57
CA LYS A 94 -0.35 -17.20 -7.22
C LYS A 94 -0.31 -15.76 -6.72
N THR A 95 0.06 -14.81 -7.58
CA THR A 95 0.08 -13.39 -7.23
C THR A 95 -1.31 -12.89 -6.84
N ILE A 96 -2.35 -13.23 -7.60
CA ILE A 96 -3.74 -12.86 -7.25
C ILE A 96 -4.15 -13.47 -5.91
N LEU A 97 -3.88 -14.76 -5.70
CA LEU A 97 -4.22 -15.45 -4.44
C LEU A 97 -3.53 -14.82 -3.23
N GLN A 98 -2.24 -14.46 -3.35
CA GLN A 98 -1.50 -13.79 -2.28
C GLN A 98 -2.10 -12.41 -1.95
N MET A 99 -2.51 -11.64 -2.97
CA MET A 99 -3.17 -10.34 -2.78
C MET A 99 -4.52 -10.49 -2.05
N VAL A 100 -5.34 -11.47 -2.45
CA VAL A 100 -6.64 -11.74 -1.80
C VAL A 100 -6.47 -12.15 -0.34
N ILE A 101 -5.52 -13.05 -0.04
CA ILE A 101 -5.24 -13.49 1.35
C ILE A 101 -4.76 -12.31 2.21
N ALA A 102 -3.91 -11.44 1.66
CA ALA A 102 -3.45 -10.25 2.38
C ALA A 102 -4.63 -9.31 2.70
N GLN A 103 -5.56 -9.13 1.75
CA GLN A 103 -6.73 -8.29 1.94
C GLN A 103 -7.70 -8.88 2.99
N ILE A 104 -7.96 -10.19 2.95
CA ILE A 104 -8.80 -10.88 3.95
C ILE A 104 -8.20 -10.69 5.36
N LYS A 105 -6.89 -10.88 5.52
CA LYS A 105 -6.21 -10.65 6.80
C LYS A 105 -6.36 -9.22 7.32
N GLN A 106 -6.33 -8.22 6.43
CA GLN A 106 -6.55 -6.83 6.83
C GLN A 106 -8.00 -6.57 7.25
N LEU A 107 -8.98 -7.20 6.59
CA LEU A 107 -10.39 -7.09 6.97
C LEU A 107 -10.67 -7.77 8.33
N ASP A 108 -10.01 -8.89 8.60
CA ASP A 108 -10.10 -9.58 9.90
C ASP A 108 -9.48 -8.74 11.03
N LEU A 109 -8.38 -8.02 10.77
CA LEU A 109 -7.75 -7.13 11.75
C LEU A 109 -8.58 -5.87 12.06
N ASN A 110 -9.44 -5.43 11.13
CA ASN A 110 -10.28 -4.25 11.29
C ASN A 110 -11.64 -4.52 11.94
N ARG A 111 -12.04 -5.80 12.05
CA ARG A 111 -13.21 -6.23 12.86
C ARG A 111 -12.78 -6.35 14.32
N GLY A 112 -12.80 -5.23 15.03
CA GLY A 112 -12.34 -5.09 16.41
C GLY A 112 -13.13 -5.83 17.50
N ASP A 113 -13.88 -6.89 17.20
CA ASP A 113 -14.53 -7.76 18.17
C ASP A 113 -14.83 -9.09 17.51
N GLU A 114 -13.88 -10.03 17.59
CA GLU A 114 -14.09 -11.47 17.62
C GLU A 114 -12.70 -12.11 17.72
N THR A 115 -12.58 -13.10 18.61
CA THR A 115 -11.32 -13.80 18.89
C THR A 115 -10.57 -14.15 17.60
N PRO A 116 -9.25 -13.95 17.53
CA PRO A 116 -8.48 -14.22 16.32
C PRO A 116 -8.77 -15.64 15.88
N VAL A 117 -9.35 -15.83 14.69
CA VAL A 117 -9.44 -17.14 14.05
C VAL A 117 -8.00 -17.54 13.76
N LYS A 118 -7.40 -18.22 14.73
CA LYS A 118 -6.05 -18.72 14.67
C LYS A 118 -6.04 -19.69 13.48
N PRO A 119 -5.30 -19.40 12.40
CA PRO A 119 -5.21 -20.36 11.32
C PRO A 119 -4.54 -21.61 11.90
N GLU A 120 -5.31 -22.70 12.03
CA GLU A 120 -4.86 -23.92 12.70
C GLU A 120 -3.63 -24.56 12.02
N LYS A 121 -3.35 -24.17 10.77
CA LYS A 121 -2.13 -24.58 10.05
C LYS A 121 -1.56 -23.42 9.25
N LYS A 122 -0.23 -23.25 9.32
CA LYS A 122 0.54 -22.44 8.38
C LYS A 122 0.36 -23.06 7.00
N LEU A 123 -0.37 -22.39 6.10
CA LEU A 123 -0.43 -22.79 4.69
C LEU A 123 1.01 -22.77 4.13
N ASP A 124 1.56 -23.94 3.84
CA ASP A 124 2.85 -24.09 3.17
C ASP A 124 2.62 -24.15 1.65
N PHE A 125 2.84 -23.02 0.97
CA PHE A 125 2.57 -22.84 -0.46
C PHE A 125 3.47 -23.68 -1.39
N ARG A 126 4.39 -24.51 -0.85
CA ARG A 126 5.22 -25.42 -1.65
C ARG A 126 4.51 -26.72 -2.01
N ALA A 127 3.41 -27.07 -1.34
CA ALA A 127 2.56 -28.19 -1.70
C ALA A 127 1.12 -27.92 -1.27
N LEU A 128 0.36 -27.19 -2.10
CA LEU A 128 -1.09 -27.10 -1.94
C LEU A 128 -1.67 -28.49 -2.11
N THR A 129 -1.97 -29.14 -0.99
CA THR A 129 -2.61 -30.46 -0.99
C THR A 129 -4.03 -30.31 -1.54
N THR A 130 -4.58 -31.39 -2.11
CA THR A 130 -5.95 -31.40 -2.67
C THR A 130 -6.99 -30.89 -1.66
N GLU A 131 -6.74 -31.08 -0.37
CA GLU A 131 -7.60 -30.60 0.71
C GLU A 131 -7.52 -29.08 0.92
N GLU A 132 -6.34 -28.46 0.79
CA GLU A 132 -6.21 -27.00 0.87
C GLU A 132 -6.84 -26.31 -0.35
N ILE A 133 -6.80 -26.95 -1.52
CA ILE A 133 -7.51 -26.48 -2.72
C ILE A 133 -9.02 -26.55 -2.49
N LYS A 134 -9.53 -27.66 -1.94
CA LYS A 134 -10.96 -27.80 -1.60
C LYS A 134 -11.42 -26.75 -0.59
N GLN A 135 -10.64 -26.50 0.46
CA GLN A 135 -10.96 -25.48 1.47
C GLN A 135 -10.99 -24.07 0.88
N PHE A 136 -10.07 -23.75 -0.02
CA PHE A 136 -10.07 -22.47 -0.72
C PHE A 136 -11.30 -22.33 -1.63
N LEU A 137 -11.65 -23.36 -2.39
CA LEU A 137 -12.84 -23.35 -3.25
C LEU A 137 -14.14 -23.24 -2.44
N ALA A 138 -14.26 -23.95 -1.31
CA ALA A 138 -15.41 -23.86 -0.41
C ALA A 138 -15.56 -22.46 0.19
N LEU A 139 -14.45 -21.82 0.58
CA LEU A 139 -14.46 -20.44 1.07
C LEU A 139 -14.91 -19.44 -0.01
N MET A 140 -14.46 -19.63 -1.25
CA MET A 140 -14.86 -18.78 -2.38
C MET A 140 -16.34 -18.95 -2.73
N ALA A 141 -16.86 -20.18 -2.74
CA ALA A 141 -18.29 -20.46 -2.96
C ALA A 141 -19.17 -19.78 -1.89
N LYS A 142 -18.77 -19.87 -0.63
CA LYS A 142 -19.46 -19.22 0.49
C LYS A 142 -19.45 -17.69 0.40
N LEU A 143 -18.37 -17.09 -0.07
CA LEU A 143 -18.26 -15.65 -0.31
C LEU A 143 -19.10 -15.17 -1.51
N GLN A 144 -19.38 -16.06 -2.46
CA GLN A 144 -20.23 -15.79 -3.62
C GLN A 144 -21.73 -16.05 -3.35
N GLY A 145 -22.08 -16.53 -2.15
CA GLY A 145 -23.47 -16.85 -1.79
C GLY A 145 -24.00 -18.12 -2.46
N GLU A 146 -23.12 -18.95 -3.02
CA GLU A 146 -23.47 -20.24 -3.60
C GLU A 146 -23.39 -21.31 -2.50
N ASN A 147 -24.46 -22.10 -2.34
CA ASN A 147 -24.47 -23.24 -1.42
C ASN A 147 -23.40 -24.26 -1.84
N GLU A 148 -22.71 -24.85 -0.86
CA GLU A 148 -21.66 -25.84 -1.07
C GLU A 148 -22.08 -26.90 -2.10
N PRO A 149 -21.21 -27.27 -3.07
CA PRO A 149 -21.49 -28.42 -3.91
C PRO A 149 -21.47 -29.67 -3.03
N GLU A 150 -22.63 -30.27 -2.82
CA GLU A 150 -22.75 -31.64 -2.31
C GLU A 150 -21.96 -32.56 -3.25
N TYR A 151 -20.94 -33.23 -2.72
CA TYR A 151 -20.22 -34.30 -3.39
C TYR A 151 -20.93 -35.63 -3.19
#